data_AF-A0A8H4V012-F1
#
_entry.id   AF-A0A8H4V012-F1
#
_cell.length_a   1.000
_cell.length_b   1.000
_cell.length_c   1.000
_cell.angle_alpha   90.00
_cell.angle_beta   90.00
_cell.angle_gamma   90.00
#
_symmetry.space_group_name_H-M   'P 1'
#
loop_
_entity.id
_entity.type
_entity.pdbx_description
1 polymer ?
#
loop_
_entity_poly.entity_id
_entity_poly.type
_entity_poly.pdbx_seq_one_letter_code
_entity_poly.pdbx_strand_id
1 'polypeptide(L)'
;VEFWLAVWKVICVLVGYLLAILVNTGAIGGDYIGFRFWRDPGPFANGINGFGQSFVLAAVYFSGTEMIAITAGESRNPKRDVPKAIQQTIYRIVLIFMGMVFFAGILVPSDDPNLLTAGSKAGKSPWSIALQNAGWKNAPDLINVFILTASFSAMNSAIYIASRVLHSLAGMG
;
A
#
# COMPACT_ATOMS: atom_id res chain seq x y z
N VAL A 1 4.30 -2.78 -21.49
CA VAL A 1 5.02 -2.98 -20.20
C VAL A 1 4.16 -2.57 -19.01
N GLU A 2 3.54 -1.38 -19.02
CA GLU A 2 2.69 -0.91 -17.90
C GLU A 2 1.54 -1.85 -17.51
N PHE A 3 0.81 -2.42 -18.47
CA PHE A 3 -0.28 -3.36 -18.16
C PHE A 3 0.22 -4.59 -17.37
N TRP A 4 1.33 -5.18 -17.81
CA TRP A 4 1.92 -6.35 -17.14
C TRP A 4 2.43 -6.02 -15.73
N LEU A 5 3.05 -4.87 -15.55
CA LEU A 5 3.49 -4.41 -14.23
C LEU A 5 2.30 -4.09 -13.30
N ALA A 6 1.21 -3.56 -13.85
CA ALA A 6 -0.03 -3.32 -13.09
C ALA A 6 -0.69 -4.64 -12.66
N VAL A 7 -0.76 -5.64 -13.55
CA VAL A 7 -1.28 -6.98 -13.22
C VAL A 7 -0.42 -7.64 -12.16
N TRP A 8 0.91 -7.57 -12.28
CA TRP A 8 1.83 -8.10 -11.27
C TRP A 8 1.57 -7.49 -9.89
N LYS A 9 1.40 -6.17 -9.79
CA LYS A 9 1.05 -5.50 -8.53
C LYS A 9 -0.22 -6.05 -7.90
N VAL A 10 -1.27 -6.26 -8.69
CA VAL A 10 -2.54 -6.81 -8.19
C VAL A 10 -2.35 -8.23 -7.67
N ILE A 11 -1.61 -9.08 -8.40
CA ILE A 11 -1.29 -10.43 -7.95
C ILE A 11 -0.53 -10.41 -6.62
N CYS A 12 0.49 -9.57 -6.48
CA CYS A 12 1.24 -9.43 -5.23
C CYS A 12 0.35 -9.05 -4.04
N VAL A 13 -0.59 -8.12 -4.23
CA VAL A 13 -1.54 -7.71 -3.18
C VAL A 13 -2.47 -8.86 -2.80
N LEU A 14 -3.01 -9.58 -3.79
CA LEU A 14 -3.89 -10.73 -3.55
C LEU A 14 -3.17 -11.85 -2.79
N VAL A 15 -1.94 -12.18 -3.19
CA VAL A 15 -1.10 -13.15 -2.47
C VAL A 15 -0.80 -12.66 -1.05
N GLY A 16 -0.52 -11.37 -0.87
CA GLY A 16 -0.35 -10.76 0.45
C GLY A 16 -1.57 -10.94 1.34
N TYR A 17 -2.79 -10.76 0.81
CA TYR A 17 -4.03 -10.99 1.57
C TYR A 17 -4.27 -12.45 1.91
N LEU A 18 -3.99 -13.37 0.99
CA LEU A 18 -4.07 -14.79 1.28
C LEU A 18 -3.10 -15.17 2.41
N LEU A 19 -1.85 -14.72 2.34
CA LEU A 19 -0.86 -14.94 3.40
C LEU A 19 -1.30 -14.32 4.72
N ALA A 20 -1.85 -13.10 4.71
CA ALA A 20 -2.38 -12.46 5.90
C ALA A 20 -3.47 -13.29 6.57
N ILE A 21 -4.43 -13.77 5.79
CA ILE A 21 -5.53 -14.59 6.30
C ILE A 21 -5.00 -15.91 6.88
N LEU A 22 -4.04 -16.55 6.21
CA LEU A 22 -3.45 -17.80 6.68
C LEU A 22 -2.65 -17.64 7.98
N VAL A 23 -1.89 -16.55 8.12
CA VAL A 23 -1.19 -16.23 9.38
C VAL A 23 -2.20 -15.87 10.46
N ASN A 24 -3.21 -15.06 10.13
CA ASN A 24 -4.21 -14.63 11.11
C ASN A 24 -5.04 -15.79 11.68
N THR A 25 -5.36 -16.78 10.85
CA THR A 25 -6.10 -17.98 11.25
C THR A 25 -5.23 -19.02 11.96
N GLY A 26 -3.91 -18.80 12.07
CA GLY A 26 -2.96 -19.74 12.65
C GLY A 26 -2.61 -20.93 11.75
N ALA A 27 -3.10 -20.96 10.50
CA ALA A 27 -2.73 -21.98 9.51
C ALA A 27 -1.23 -21.93 9.17
N ILE A 28 -0.62 -20.74 9.30
CA ILE A 28 0.83 -20.54 9.25
C ILE A 28 1.27 -19.96 10.60
N GLY A 29 2.23 -20.61 11.25
CA GLY A 29 2.77 -20.18 12.55
C GLY A 29 2.08 -20.77 13.79
N GLY A 30 0.90 -21.38 13.64
CA GLY A 30 0.24 -22.17 14.69
C GLY A 30 -0.46 -21.36 15.79
N ASP A 31 -0.37 -20.02 15.78
CA ASP A 31 -1.11 -19.15 16.71
C ASP A 31 -2.27 -18.42 16.01
N TYR A 32 -3.46 -18.50 16.60
CA TYR A 32 -4.65 -17.84 16.08
C TYR A 32 -4.72 -16.39 16.58
N ILE A 33 -4.39 -15.42 15.73
CA ILE A 33 -4.36 -14.00 16.10
C ILE A 33 -5.79 -13.42 16.16
N GLY A 34 -6.58 -13.62 15.10
CA GLY A 34 -7.94 -13.07 14.99
C GLY A 34 -7.98 -11.54 15.01
N PHE A 35 -8.41 -10.96 16.13
CA PHE A 35 -8.41 -9.51 16.38
C PHE A 35 -7.73 -9.18 17.72
N ARG A 36 -6.83 -10.04 18.18
CA ARG A 36 -6.17 -9.92 19.49
C ARG A 36 -5.50 -8.55 19.64
N PHE A 37 -4.69 -8.15 18.66
CA PHE A 37 -3.96 -6.88 18.69
C PHE A 37 -4.85 -5.63 18.56
N TRP A 38 -6.06 -5.79 18.03
CA TRP A 38 -7.08 -4.73 17.99
C TRP A 38 -7.81 -4.55 19.32
N ARG A 39 -7.71 -5.53 20.23
CA ARG A 39 -8.25 -5.42 21.59
C ARG A 39 -7.19 -4.95 22.57
N ASP A 40 -5.98 -5.50 22.45
CA ASP A 40 -4.84 -5.20 23.33
C ASP A 40 -3.54 -5.34 22.51
N PRO A 41 -2.74 -4.26 22.31
CA PRO A 41 -2.81 -2.92 22.93
C PRO A 41 -3.90 -1.98 22.39
N GLY A 42 -4.60 -2.37 21.31
CA GLY A 42 -5.67 -1.59 20.70
C GLY A 42 -5.26 -0.85 19.40
N PRO A 43 -6.22 -0.33 18.63
CA PRO A 43 -5.97 0.15 17.27
C PRO A 43 -5.40 1.58 17.21
N PHE A 44 -5.48 2.35 18.31
CA PHE A 44 -5.04 3.73 18.37
C PHE A 44 -3.76 3.86 19.18
N ALA A 45 -2.62 3.89 18.49
CA ALA A 45 -1.34 4.24 19.09
C ALA A 45 -1.14 5.76 19.14
N ASN A 46 -0.43 6.25 20.16
CA ASN A 46 0.00 7.66 20.29
C ASN A 46 -1.13 8.71 20.39
N GLY A 47 -2.34 8.30 20.78
CA GLY A 47 -3.47 9.21 21.03
C GLY A 47 -3.81 10.12 19.85
N ILE A 48 -4.19 11.38 20.12
CA ILE A 48 -4.59 12.34 19.08
C ILE A 48 -3.45 12.68 18.11
N ASN A 49 -2.19 12.60 18.55
CA ASN A 49 -1.04 12.86 17.69
C ASN A 49 -0.86 11.75 16.66
N GLY A 50 -1.02 10.48 17.05
CA GLY A 50 -1.00 9.35 16.12
C GLY A 50 -2.17 9.41 15.13
N PHE A 51 -3.35 9.79 15.61
CA PHE A 51 -4.51 10.02 14.75
C PHE A 51 -4.25 11.14 13.72
N GLY A 52 -3.68 12.28 14.14
CA GLY A 52 -3.28 13.37 13.26
C GLY A 52 -2.26 12.94 12.19
N GLN A 53 -1.25 12.15 12.58
CA GLN A 53 -0.25 11.64 11.65
C GLN A 53 -0.83 10.70 10.59
N SER A 54 -1.90 9.96 10.91
CA SER A 54 -2.58 9.12 9.93
C SER A 54 -3.17 9.91 8.76
N PHE A 55 -3.65 11.14 8.99
CA PHE A 55 -4.13 12.03 7.92
C PHE A 55 -3.01 12.52 7.01
N VAL A 56 -1.84 12.82 7.58
CA VAL A 56 -0.66 13.23 6.79
C VAL A 56 -0.25 12.08 5.88
N LEU A 57 -0.17 10.86 6.41
CA LEU A 57 0.16 9.68 5.63
C LEU A 57 -0.92 9.39 4.56
N ALA A 58 -2.19 9.52 4.91
CA ALA A 58 -3.30 9.37 3.97
C ALA A 58 -3.18 10.38 2.81
N ALA A 59 -2.93 11.66 3.11
CA ALA A 59 -2.76 12.70 2.08
C ALA A 59 -1.64 12.35 1.08
N VAL A 60 -0.52 11.81 1.56
CA VAL A 60 0.57 11.33 0.70
C VAL A 60 0.11 10.16 -0.19
N TYR A 61 -0.68 9.22 0.32
CA TYR A 61 -1.21 8.11 -0.48
C TYR A 61 -2.30 8.52 -1.49
N PHE A 62 -3.00 9.63 -1.25
CA PHE A 62 -3.95 10.22 -2.21
C PHE A 62 -3.26 10.98 -3.35
N SER A 63 -1.99 11.37 -3.17
CA SER A 63 -1.16 11.96 -4.22
C SER A 63 -0.97 10.96 -5.37
N GLY A 64 -1.29 11.37 -6.59
CA GLY A 64 -1.32 10.54 -7.80
C GLY A 64 -2.73 10.26 -8.32
N THR A 65 -3.79 10.63 -7.58
CA THR A 65 -5.17 10.57 -8.09
C THR A 65 -5.46 11.69 -9.11
N GLU A 66 -4.68 12.77 -9.09
CA GLU A 66 -4.74 13.86 -10.08
C GLU A 66 -4.51 13.40 -11.52
N MET A 67 -3.87 12.24 -11.71
CA MET A 67 -3.67 11.63 -13.03
C MET A 67 -4.98 11.42 -13.80
N ILE A 68 -6.05 11.09 -13.09
CA ILE A 68 -7.36 10.82 -13.70
C ILE A 68 -7.92 12.11 -14.30
N ALA A 69 -7.66 13.25 -13.68
CA ALA A 69 -8.07 14.55 -14.20
C ALA A 69 -7.29 14.92 -15.48
N ILE A 70 -5.98 14.61 -15.54
CA ILE A 70 -5.17 14.88 -16.73
C ILE A 70 -5.61 13.97 -17.89
N THR A 71 -5.78 12.67 -17.63
CA THR A 71 -6.21 11.69 -18.64
C THR A 71 -7.67 11.84 -19.05
N ALA A 72 -8.50 12.51 -18.25
CA ALA A 72 -9.85 12.92 -18.67
C ALA A 72 -9.82 13.85 -19.90
N GLY A 73 -8.81 14.72 -20.00
CA GLY A 73 -8.61 15.62 -21.14
C GLY A 73 -8.19 14.90 -22.43
N GLU A 74 -7.50 13.76 -22.31
CA GLU A 74 -7.08 12.91 -23.43
C GLU A 74 -8.10 11.80 -23.76
N SER A 75 -9.20 11.70 -22.99
CA SER A 75 -10.17 10.61 -23.15
C SER A 75 -11.01 10.77 -24.40
N ARG A 76 -11.15 9.70 -25.19
CA ARG A 76 -11.99 9.67 -26.40
C ARG A 76 -13.48 9.81 -26.09
N ASN A 77 -13.92 9.39 -24.89
CA ASN A 77 -15.31 9.52 -24.47
C ASN A 77 -15.44 9.86 -22.97
N PRO A 78 -15.15 11.11 -22.58
CA PRO A 78 -14.96 11.49 -21.19
C PRO A 78 -16.22 11.33 -20.34
N LYS A 79 -17.41 11.51 -20.91
CA LYS A 79 -18.71 11.32 -20.20
C LYS A 79 -18.90 9.90 -19.65
N ARG A 80 -18.29 8.89 -20.28
CA ARG A 80 -18.41 7.48 -19.87
C ARG A 80 -17.16 7.01 -19.14
N ASP A 81 -15.98 7.38 -19.64
CA ASP A 81 -14.72 6.80 -19.18
C ASP A 81 -14.21 7.47 -17.90
N VAL A 82 -14.49 8.77 -17.68
CA VAL A 82 -14.10 9.49 -16.46
C VAL A 82 -14.85 8.98 -15.23
N PRO A 83 -16.20 8.84 -15.22
CA PRO A 83 -16.91 8.29 -14.06
C PRO A 83 -16.44 6.88 -13.70
N LYS A 84 -16.15 6.04 -14.71
CA LYS A 84 -15.63 4.68 -14.50
C LYS A 84 -14.24 4.70 -13.87
N ALA A 85 -13.34 5.55 -14.35
CA ALA A 85 -12.00 5.69 -13.79
C ALA A 85 -12.01 6.19 -12.33
N ILE A 86 -12.95 7.09 -11.99
CA ILE A 86 -13.16 7.56 -10.62
C ILE A 86 -13.59 6.39 -9.71
N GLN A 87 -14.61 5.62 -10.13
CA GLN A 87 -15.07 4.47 -9.34
C GLN A 87 -13.96 3.42 -9.15
N GLN A 88 -13.21 3.10 -10.21
CA GLN A 88 -12.08 2.18 -10.14
C GLN A 88 -11.01 2.66 -9.15
N THR A 89 -10.79 3.97 -9.07
CA THR A 89 -9.85 4.57 -8.12
C THR A 89 -10.32 4.41 -6.67
N ILE A 90 -11.61 4.60 -6.41
CA ILE A 90 -12.17 4.35 -5.08
C ILE A 90 -11.99 2.88 -4.68
N TYR A 91 -12.33 1.94 -5.57
CA TYR A 91 -12.12 0.52 -5.31
C TYR A 91 -10.65 0.20 -5.06
N ARG A 92 -9.73 0.82 -5.80
CA ARG A 92 -8.29 0.66 -5.59
C ARG A 92 -7.85 1.16 -4.23
N ILE A 93 -8.33 2.32 -3.79
CA ILE A 93 -7.98 2.90 -2.48
C ILE A 93 -8.46 2.00 -1.34
N VAL A 94 -9.73 1.58 -1.40
CA VAL A 94 -10.32 0.73 -0.36
C VAL A 94 -9.68 -0.66 -0.35
N LEU A 95 -9.63 -1.32 -1.51
CA LEU A 95 -9.18 -2.70 -1.56
C LEU A 95 -7.69 -2.83 -1.35
N ILE A 96 -6.85 -1.97 -1.94
CA ILE A 96 -5.40 -2.12 -1.88
C ILE A 96 -4.82 -1.40 -0.66
N PHE A 97 -5.10 -0.10 -0.51
CA PHE A 97 -4.44 0.70 0.52
C PHE A 97 -5.05 0.45 1.90
N MET A 98 -6.37 0.62 2.05
CA MET A 98 -7.02 0.35 3.34
C MET A 98 -6.92 -1.14 3.70
N GLY A 99 -7.12 -2.04 2.74
CA GLY A 99 -6.96 -3.47 2.95
C GLY A 99 -5.57 -3.86 3.46
N MET A 100 -4.50 -3.31 2.85
CA MET A 100 -3.13 -3.62 3.31
C MET A 100 -2.85 -3.10 4.72
N VAL A 101 -3.30 -1.88 5.05
CA VAL A 101 -3.12 -1.32 6.39
C VAL A 101 -3.93 -2.12 7.43
N PHE A 102 -5.16 -2.51 7.08
CA PHE A 102 -6.04 -3.30 7.93
C PHE A 102 -5.42 -4.64 8.30
N PHE A 103 -4.98 -5.43 7.30
CA PHE A 103 -4.34 -6.71 7.57
C PHE A 103 -3.01 -6.56 8.31
N ALA A 104 -2.21 -5.53 7.99
CA ALA A 104 -0.98 -5.24 8.74
C ALA A 104 -1.26 -4.99 10.23
N GLY A 105 -2.28 -4.19 10.56
CA GLY A 105 -2.66 -3.91 11.95
C GLY A 105 -3.30 -5.08 12.68
N ILE A 106 -3.90 -6.05 11.96
CA ILE A 106 -4.38 -7.30 12.57
C ILE A 106 -3.23 -8.21 12.96
N LEU A 107 -2.18 -8.26 12.15
CA LEU A 107 -1.11 -9.24 12.27
C LEU A 107 0.02 -8.83 13.21
N VAL A 108 0.22 -7.53 13.42
CA VAL A 108 1.31 -6.98 14.23
C VAL A 108 0.72 -6.00 15.25
N PRO A 109 1.10 -6.11 16.54
CA PRO A 109 0.65 -5.18 17.55
C PRO A 109 1.25 -3.79 17.31
N SER A 110 0.48 -2.75 17.64
CA SER A 110 0.87 -1.36 17.36
C SER A 110 2.07 -0.86 18.17
N ASP A 111 2.44 -1.58 19.24
CA ASP A 111 3.55 -1.31 20.14
C ASP A 111 4.80 -2.17 19.86
N ASP A 112 4.83 -2.93 18.76
CA ASP A 112 5.98 -3.78 18.42
C ASP A 112 7.25 -2.94 18.23
N PRO A 113 8.35 -3.23 18.96
CA PRO A 113 9.58 -2.42 18.93
C PRO A 113 10.31 -2.46 17.58
N ASN A 114 9.98 -3.43 16.71
CA ASN A 114 10.55 -3.53 15.36
C ASN A 114 9.84 -2.64 14.34
N LEU A 115 8.70 -2.04 14.69
CA LEU A 115 8.02 -1.07 13.83
C LEU A 115 8.84 0.22 13.72
N LEU A 116 8.70 0.89 12.57
CA LEU A 116 9.30 2.22 12.33
C LEU A 116 8.76 3.22 13.37
N THR A 117 9.56 3.47 14.40
CA THR A 117 9.31 4.51 15.40
C THR A 117 10.16 5.74 15.08
N ALA A 118 9.73 6.94 15.48
CA ALA A 118 10.41 8.22 15.21
C ALA A 118 11.90 8.27 15.60
N GLY A 119 12.40 7.35 16.43
CA GLY A 119 13.82 7.23 16.79
C GLY A 119 14.62 6.12 16.07
N SER A 120 13.97 5.27 15.26
CA SER A 120 14.63 4.12 14.61
C SER A 120 14.91 4.39 13.13
N LYS A 121 16.18 4.30 12.73
CA LYS A 121 16.62 4.41 11.33
C LYS A 121 16.34 3.14 10.50
N ALA A 122 15.88 2.05 11.14
CA ALA A 122 15.75 0.74 10.52
C ALA A 122 14.53 -0.04 11.06
N GLY A 123 13.34 0.57 11.03
CA GLY A 123 12.11 -0.17 11.30
C GLY A 123 11.77 -1.11 10.15
N LYS A 124 11.25 -2.28 10.50
CA LYS A 124 10.88 -3.34 9.57
C LYS A 124 9.43 -3.15 9.09
N SER A 125 9.15 -3.62 7.88
CA SER A 125 7.78 -3.67 7.36
C SER A 125 6.90 -4.53 8.29
N PRO A 126 5.68 -4.09 8.66
CA PRO A 126 4.75 -4.91 9.44
C PRO A 126 4.52 -6.29 8.81
N TRP A 127 4.51 -6.35 7.48
CA TRP A 127 4.38 -7.59 6.73
C TRP A 127 5.56 -8.55 6.92
N SER A 128 6.78 -8.02 7.04
CA SER A 128 7.94 -8.86 7.32
C SER A 128 8.00 -9.29 8.77
N ILE A 129 7.54 -8.46 9.71
CA ILE A 129 7.42 -8.81 11.14
C ILE A 129 6.39 -9.93 11.30
N ALA A 130 5.20 -9.79 10.73
CA ALA A 130 4.14 -10.80 10.79
C ALA A 130 4.61 -12.18 10.30
N LEU A 131 5.29 -12.22 9.15
CA LEU A 131 5.78 -13.49 8.59
C LEU A 131 6.97 -14.07 9.37
N GLN A 132 7.85 -13.24 9.94
CA GLN A 132 8.90 -13.71 10.86
C GLN A 132 8.30 -14.30 12.14
N ASN A 133 7.30 -13.64 12.72
CA ASN A 133 6.59 -14.13 13.90
C ASN A 133 5.86 -15.46 13.62
N ALA A 134 5.39 -15.64 12.39
CA ALA A 134 4.82 -16.90 11.91
C ALA A 134 5.86 -18.00 11.60
N GLY A 135 7.15 -17.75 11.85
CA GLY A 135 8.24 -18.72 11.71
C GLY A 135 9.01 -18.67 10.39
N TRP A 136 8.68 -17.75 9.47
CA TRP A 136 9.35 -17.65 8.17
C TRP A 136 10.58 -16.73 8.22
N LYS A 137 11.75 -17.32 8.46
CA LYS A 137 13.03 -16.59 8.63
C LYS A 137 13.43 -15.71 7.44
N ASN A 138 13.16 -16.14 6.20
CA ASN A 138 13.55 -15.42 4.97
C ASN A 138 12.47 -14.42 4.50
N ALA A 139 11.43 -14.16 5.30
CA ALA A 139 10.35 -13.26 4.93
C ALA A 139 10.77 -11.80 4.65
N PRO A 140 11.75 -11.19 5.37
CA PRO A 140 12.18 -9.82 5.10
C PRO A 140 12.66 -9.61 3.68
N ASP A 141 13.47 -10.53 3.15
CA ASP A 141 14.05 -10.40 1.82
C ASP A 141 12.95 -10.49 0.75
N LEU A 142 12.01 -11.41 0.91
CA LEU A 142 10.87 -11.54 0.00
C LEU A 142 10.01 -10.28 -0.02
N ILE A 143 9.66 -9.74 1.16
CA ILE A 143 8.88 -8.51 1.28
C ILE A 143 9.64 -7.32 0.68
N ASN A 144 10.94 -7.22 0.89
CA ASN A 144 11.76 -6.17 0.30
C ASN A 144 11.80 -6.28 -1.23
N VAL A 145 11.92 -7.48 -1.80
CA VAL A 145 11.84 -7.69 -3.25
C VAL A 145 10.49 -7.25 -3.80
N PHE A 146 9.38 -7.56 -3.11
CA PHE A 146 8.05 -7.07 -3.50
C PHE A 146 7.96 -5.54 -3.46
N ILE A 147 8.46 -4.89 -2.40
CA ILE A 147 8.47 -3.44 -2.26
C ILE A 147 9.29 -2.79 -3.38
N LEU A 148 10.49 -3.30 -3.66
CA LEU A 148 11.37 -2.78 -4.72
C LEU A 148 10.72 -2.92 -6.10
N THR A 149 10.11 -4.08 -6.38
CA THR A 149 9.44 -4.33 -7.67
C THR A 149 8.22 -3.42 -7.84
N ALA A 150 7.43 -3.24 -6.78
CA ALA A 150 6.26 -2.35 -6.79
C ALA A 150 6.68 -0.88 -6.99
N SER A 151 7.75 -0.46 -6.30
CA SER A 151 8.33 0.89 -6.39
C SER A 151 8.88 1.17 -7.79
N PHE A 152 9.65 0.25 -8.36
CA PHE A 152 10.17 0.37 -9.72
C PHE A 152 9.05 0.53 -10.75
N SER A 153 7.97 -0.26 -10.63
CA SER A 153 6.82 -0.11 -11.49
C SER A 153 6.10 1.24 -11.32
N ALA A 154 6.04 1.80 -10.09
CA ALA A 154 5.44 3.12 -9.86
C ALA A 154 6.30 4.24 -10.47
N MET A 155 7.63 4.13 -10.34
CA MET A 155 8.59 5.06 -10.95
C MET A 155 8.47 5.10 -12.48
N ASN A 156 8.27 3.95 -13.13
CA ASN A 156 8.12 3.89 -14.58
C ASN A 156 6.94 4.75 -15.08
N SER A 157 5.78 4.65 -14.42
CA SER A 157 4.63 5.49 -14.76
C SER A 157 4.92 6.97 -14.45
N ALA A 158 5.48 7.27 -13.27
CA ALA A 158 5.82 8.65 -12.87
C ALA A 158 6.75 9.35 -13.87
N ILE A 159 7.80 8.67 -14.33
CA ILE A 159 8.75 9.19 -15.32
C ILE A 159 8.03 9.45 -16.66
N TYR A 160 7.18 8.53 -17.11
CA TYR A 160 6.43 8.68 -18.35
C TYR A 160 5.56 9.95 -18.37
N ILE A 161 4.89 10.24 -17.25
CA ILE A 161 4.03 11.43 -17.12
C ILE A 161 4.89 12.69 -17.01
N ALA A 162 5.93 12.66 -16.19
CA ALA A 162 6.82 13.81 -16.00
C ALA A 162 7.42 14.27 -17.34
N SER A 163 7.87 13.34 -18.19
CA SER A 163 8.37 13.66 -19.53
C SER A 163 7.30 14.32 -20.42
N ARG A 164 6.05 13.85 -20.37
CA ARG A 164 4.94 14.44 -21.15
C ARG A 164 4.60 15.86 -20.67
N VAL A 165 4.51 16.05 -19.36
CA VAL A 165 4.21 17.37 -18.77
C VAL A 165 5.30 18.37 -19.15
N LEU A 166 6.58 18.01 -19.00
CA LEU A 166 7.71 18.86 -19.40
C LEU A 166 7.71 19.18 -20.89
N HIS A 167 7.41 18.21 -21.75
CA HIS A 167 7.31 18.44 -23.19
C HIS A 167 6.17 19.40 -23.54
N SER A 168 5.00 19.25 -22.90
CA SER A 168 3.87 20.16 -23.11
C SER A 168 4.16 21.58 -22.64
N LEU A 169 4.89 21.74 -21.52
CA LEU A 169 5.32 23.05 -21.02
C LEU A 169 6.31 23.72 -21.96
N ALA A 170 7.26 22.96 -22.52
CA ALA A 170 8.24 23.49 -23.46
C ALA A 170 7.61 23.94 -24.80
N GLY A 171 6.50 23.32 -25.22
CA GLY A 171 5.77 23.71 -26.43
C GLY A 171 4.77 24.86 -26.24
N MET A 172 4.55 25.32 -25.00
CA MET A 172 3.67 26.47 -24.68
C MET A 172 4.42 27.80 -24.62
N GLY A 173 5.74 27.81 -24.86
CA GLY A 173 6.57 29.02 -25.05
C GLY A 173 7.04 29.14 -26.50
#